data_AF-A0A482KAS5-F1
#
_entry.id   AF-A0A482KAS5-F1
#
_cell.length_a   1.000
_cell.length_b   1.000
_cell.length_c   1.000
_cell.angle_alpha   90.00
_cell.angle_beta   90.00
_cell.angle_gamma   90.00
#
_symmetry.space_group_name_H-M   'P 1'
#
loop_
_entity.id
_entity.type
_entity.pdbx_description
1 polymer ?
#
loop_
_entity_poly.entity_id
_entity_poly.type
_entity_poly.pdbx_seq_one_letter_code
_entity_poly.pdbx_strand_id
1 'polypeptide(L)'
;MIDFKAFEPSVVAYITGDKQLKEHLNDSQSLYDALLNNLSLSEEHRKFVKRAFIGSFLFGGNFNSDKFKLNQYVSEEEWNKAINQFSEVKQLKEQIATQKIMPMPYGFEHDMKNHSENSLMAIYVQTVSSYIFKNILFEVYKHQEEQRDFRIMLPIHDAIMIECNTKKVSERVAQLMETSANHLFGENFAHTTIEQMGGNQNDK
;
A
#
# COMPACT_ATOMS: atom_id res chain seq x y z
N MET A 1 -15.26 -7.67 2.63
CA MET A 1 -13.88 -7.51 2.16
C MET A 1 -13.15 -6.64 3.15
N ILE A 2 -11.92 -7.01 3.49
CA ILE A 2 -11.05 -6.25 4.37
C ILE A 2 -9.82 -5.90 3.53
N ASP A 3 -9.58 -4.61 3.35
CA ASP A 3 -8.57 -4.08 2.42
C ASP A 3 -7.71 -3.02 3.11
N PHE A 4 -6.41 -2.95 2.77
CA PHE A 4 -5.53 -1.90 3.25
C PHE A 4 -5.79 -0.59 2.50
N LYS A 5 -5.81 0.54 3.22
CA LYS A 5 -6.06 1.87 2.61
C LYS A 5 -4.97 2.26 1.60
N ALA A 6 -3.72 1.91 1.90
CA ALA A 6 -2.54 2.28 1.14
C ALA A 6 -1.41 1.25 1.39
N PHE A 7 -1.59 0.01 0.95
CA PHE A 7 -0.66 -1.08 1.27
C PHE A 7 0.74 -0.88 0.70
N GLU A 8 0.90 -0.69 -0.61
CA GLU A 8 2.23 -0.51 -1.21
C GLU A 8 2.95 0.74 -0.68
N PRO A 9 2.29 1.90 -0.49
CA PRO A 9 2.89 3.02 0.22
C PRO A 9 3.35 2.67 1.65
N SER A 10 2.57 1.90 2.41
CA SER A 10 2.95 1.45 3.75
C SER A 10 4.19 0.54 3.71
N VAL A 11 4.23 -0.39 2.75
CA VAL A 11 5.39 -1.26 2.54
C VAL A 11 6.64 -0.45 2.18
N VAL A 12 6.51 0.55 1.30
CA VAL A 12 7.63 1.44 0.96
C VAL A 12 8.08 2.26 2.16
N ALA A 13 7.15 2.79 2.95
CA ALA A 13 7.46 3.52 4.19
C ALA A 13 8.23 2.66 5.20
N TYR A 14 7.86 1.38 5.31
CA TYR A 14 8.58 0.39 6.11
C TYR A 14 10.00 0.15 5.59
N ILE A 15 10.18 -0.13 4.29
CA ILE A 15 11.49 -0.43 3.70
C ILE A 15 12.44 0.77 3.81
N THR A 16 11.93 1.97 3.58
CA THR A 16 12.75 3.20 3.50
C THR A 16 12.93 3.88 4.84
N GLY A 17 12.01 3.68 5.78
CA GLY A 17 11.95 4.46 7.01
C GLY A 17 11.53 5.92 6.80
N ASP A 18 11.01 6.28 5.62
CA ASP A 18 10.66 7.66 5.25
C ASP A 18 9.63 8.26 6.21
N LYS A 19 10.07 9.25 7.01
CA LYS A 19 9.23 9.84 8.07
C LYS A 19 8.05 10.61 7.52
N GLN A 20 8.25 11.35 6.43
CA GLN A 20 7.18 12.13 5.82
C GLN A 20 6.11 11.21 5.24
N LEU A 21 6.49 10.11 4.60
CA LEU A 21 5.52 9.14 4.10
C LEU A 21 4.72 8.50 5.24
N LYS A 22 5.39 8.14 6.35
CA LYS A 22 4.72 7.61 7.56
C LYS A 22 3.75 8.60 8.18
N GLU A 23 4.11 9.88 8.25
CA GLU A 23 3.24 10.95 8.75
C GLU A 23 1.97 11.07 7.89
N HIS A 24 2.11 11.10 6.56
CA HIS A 24 0.97 11.13 5.65
C HIS A 24 0.08 9.87 5.72
N LEU A 25 0.67 8.70 5.95
CA LEU A 25 -0.07 7.44 6.14
C LEU A 25 -0.89 7.44 7.43
N ASN A 26 -0.44 8.17 8.45
CA ASN A 26 -1.11 8.33 9.73
C ASN A 26 -2.03 9.55 9.82
N ASP A 27 -2.02 10.41 8.81
CA ASP A 27 -2.92 11.55 8.78
C ASP A 27 -4.39 11.06 8.79
N SER A 28 -5.19 11.71 9.62
CA SER A 28 -6.64 11.61 9.62
C SER A 28 -7.28 11.77 8.24
N GLN A 29 -6.67 12.56 7.35
CA GLN A 29 -7.13 12.79 5.99
C GLN A 29 -6.77 11.64 5.04
N SER A 30 -5.83 10.77 5.39
CA SER A 30 -5.18 9.80 4.50
C SER A 30 -4.16 10.41 3.52
N LEU A 31 -3.15 9.61 3.15
CA LEU A 31 -2.06 9.97 2.23
C LEU A 31 -2.56 10.66 0.95
N TYR A 32 -3.59 10.12 0.30
CA TYR A 32 -4.02 10.62 -0.99
C TYR A 32 -4.78 11.95 -0.89
N ASP A 33 -5.50 12.18 0.21
CA ASP A 33 -6.22 13.43 0.42
C ASP A 33 -5.27 14.54 0.89
N ALA A 34 -4.25 14.20 1.69
CA ALA A 34 -3.17 15.14 2.01
C ALA A 34 -2.43 15.60 0.75
N LEU A 35 -2.10 14.67 -0.16
CA LEU A 35 -1.50 15.02 -1.47
C LEU A 35 -2.47 15.82 -2.36
N LEU A 36 -3.75 15.46 -2.38
CA LEU A 36 -4.78 16.19 -3.12
C LEU A 36 -4.86 17.66 -2.66
N ASN A 37 -4.85 17.89 -1.34
CA ASN A 37 -4.87 19.21 -0.73
C ASN A 37 -3.60 20.02 -1.06
N ASN A 38 -2.43 19.38 -0.99
CA ASN A 38 -1.16 20.01 -1.36
C ASN A 38 -1.13 20.46 -2.84
N LEU A 39 -1.87 19.77 -3.70
CA LEU A 39 -2.00 20.09 -5.12
C LEU A 39 -3.19 21.02 -5.41
N SER A 40 -3.93 21.47 -4.39
CA SER A 40 -5.11 22.33 -4.54
C SER A 40 -6.18 21.74 -5.49
N LEU A 41 -6.38 20.43 -5.45
CA LEU A 41 -7.33 19.71 -6.30
C LEU A 41 -8.62 19.36 -5.55
N SER A 42 -9.72 19.20 -6.30
CA SER A 42 -11.01 18.70 -5.77
C SER A 42 -11.02 17.19 -5.60
N GLU A 43 -11.90 16.67 -4.73
CA GLU A 43 -12.03 15.24 -4.38
C GLU A 43 -12.19 14.31 -5.61
N GLU A 44 -12.81 14.78 -6.69
CA GLU A 44 -12.99 14.00 -7.92
C GLU A 44 -11.66 13.55 -8.56
N HIS A 45 -10.57 14.26 -8.26
CA HIS A 45 -9.21 13.98 -8.75
C HIS A 45 -8.42 13.02 -7.84
N ARG A 46 -8.95 12.64 -6.67
CA ARG A 46 -8.29 11.74 -5.71
C ARG A 46 -7.81 10.43 -6.35
N LYS A 47 -8.62 9.87 -7.25
CA LYS A 47 -8.27 8.66 -8.00
C LYS A 47 -7.04 8.85 -8.90
N PHE A 48 -6.84 10.04 -9.46
CA PHE A 48 -5.70 10.36 -10.30
C PHE A 48 -4.45 10.60 -9.46
N VAL A 49 -4.58 11.24 -8.29
CA VAL A 49 -3.51 11.35 -7.29
C VAL A 49 -3.03 9.96 -6.85
N LYS A 50 -3.95 9.07 -6.45
CA LYS A 50 -3.60 7.68 -6.10
C LYS A 50 -2.85 6.96 -7.22
N ARG A 51 -3.34 7.05 -8.46
CA ARG A 51 -2.72 6.41 -9.63
C ARG A 51 -1.34 6.98 -9.96
N ALA A 52 -1.17 8.30 -9.93
CA ALA A 52 0.12 8.94 -10.17
C ALA A 52 1.11 8.63 -9.05
N PHE A 53 0.66 8.64 -7.79
CA PHE A 53 1.51 8.31 -6.65
C PHE A 53 2.05 6.88 -6.74
N ILE A 54 1.18 5.89 -6.96
CA ILE A 54 1.62 4.48 -7.07
C ILE A 54 2.38 4.27 -8.38
N GLY A 55 1.77 4.60 -9.52
CA GLY A 55 2.30 4.21 -10.83
C GLY A 55 3.46 5.06 -11.33
N SER A 56 3.46 6.36 -11.06
CA SER A 56 4.56 7.24 -11.46
C SER A 56 5.61 7.34 -10.37
N PHE A 57 5.21 7.76 -9.17
CA PHE A 57 6.18 8.01 -8.11
C PHE A 57 6.75 6.73 -7.52
N LEU A 58 5.94 5.80 -6.99
CA LEU A 58 6.46 4.57 -6.38
C LEU A 58 7.08 3.65 -7.43
N PHE A 59 6.40 3.38 -8.54
CA PHE A 59 6.82 2.38 -9.52
C PHE A 59 7.79 2.90 -10.59
N GLY A 60 8.00 4.22 -10.67
CA GLY A 60 8.91 4.83 -11.63
C GLY A 60 8.33 5.04 -13.03
N GLY A 61 7.00 5.01 -13.19
CA GLY A 61 6.36 5.33 -14.45
C GLY A 61 6.51 6.82 -14.83
N ASN A 62 6.50 7.11 -16.13
CA ASN A 62 6.54 8.48 -16.63
C ASN A 62 5.25 9.23 -16.24
N PHE A 63 5.35 10.27 -15.42
CA PHE A 63 4.22 11.09 -14.95
C PHE A 63 3.34 11.61 -16.10
N ASN A 64 3.96 11.98 -17.22
CA ASN A 64 3.28 12.50 -18.40
C ASN A 64 2.52 11.43 -19.20
N SER A 65 2.50 10.17 -18.73
CA SER A 65 1.70 9.12 -19.36
C SER A 65 0.21 9.38 -19.18
N ASP A 66 -0.54 9.27 -20.28
CA ASP A 66 -2.01 9.36 -20.31
C ASP A 66 -2.72 8.35 -19.38
N LYS A 67 -2.01 7.33 -18.90
CA LYS A 67 -2.51 6.35 -17.93
C LYS A 67 -2.84 6.99 -16.57
N PHE A 68 -2.08 8.00 -16.14
CA PHE A 68 -2.21 8.61 -14.83
C PHE A 68 -3.23 9.74 -14.79
N LYS A 69 -3.39 10.48 -15.91
CA LYS A 69 -4.35 11.58 -16.11
C LYS A 69 -4.19 12.80 -15.18
N LEU A 70 -3.32 12.73 -14.17
CA LEU A 70 -3.05 13.84 -13.25
C LEU A 70 -2.35 15.01 -13.96
N ASN A 71 -1.56 14.71 -14.99
CA ASN A 71 -0.86 15.69 -15.84
C ASN A 71 -1.80 16.63 -16.62
N GLN A 72 -3.12 16.35 -16.65
CA GLN A 72 -4.13 17.25 -17.22
C GLN A 72 -4.49 18.41 -16.28
N TYR A 73 -4.16 18.29 -14.99
CA TYR A 73 -4.58 19.21 -13.93
C TYR A 73 -3.40 19.83 -13.18
N VAL A 74 -2.26 19.14 -13.15
CA VAL A 74 -1.06 19.52 -12.40
C VAL A 74 0.15 19.38 -13.30
N SER A 75 1.04 20.36 -13.28
CA SER A 75 2.31 20.31 -14.02
C SER A 75 3.27 19.30 -13.40
N GLU A 76 4.23 18.81 -14.20
CA GLU A 76 5.28 17.92 -13.70
C GLU A 76 6.12 18.58 -12.59
N GLU A 77 6.33 19.90 -12.65
CA GLU A 77 7.05 20.65 -11.62
C GLU A 77 6.30 20.65 -10.28
N GLU A 78 5.00 20.94 -10.30
CA GLU A 78 4.14 20.90 -9.11
C GLU A 78 4.04 19.49 -8.53
N TRP A 79 3.91 18.48 -9.39
CA TRP A 79 3.92 17.09 -8.98
C TRP A 79 5.24 16.73 -8.28
N ASN A 80 6.37 17.04 -8.91
CA ASN A 80 7.70 16.80 -8.35
C ASN A 80 7.88 17.51 -7.01
N LYS A 81 7.42 18.76 -6.87
CA LYS A 81 7.46 19.49 -5.61
C LYS A 81 6.66 18.76 -4.52
N ALA A 82 5.48 18.23 -4.83
CA ALA A 82 4.65 17.50 -3.88
C ALA A 82 5.29 16.18 -3.42
N ILE A 83 5.94 15.42 -4.30
CA ILE A 83 6.56 14.13 -3.95
C ILE A 83 7.99 14.24 -3.42
N ASN A 84 8.65 15.40 -3.59
CA ASN A 84 10.05 15.60 -3.17
C ASN A 84 10.24 15.54 -1.65
N GLN A 85 9.17 15.66 -0.86
CA GLN A 85 9.20 15.49 0.60
C GLN A 85 9.55 14.06 1.04
N PHE A 86 9.37 13.06 0.16
CA PHE A 86 9.65 11.64 0.43
C PHE A 86 11.08 11.27 -0.04
N SER A 87 12.08 11.83 0.63
CA SER A 87 13.48 11.78 0.20
C SER A 87 14.06 10.37 0.20
N GLU A 88 13.74 9.56 1.21
CA GLU A 88 14.29 8.22 1.41
C GLU A 88 13.72 7.26 0.35
N VAL A 89 12.48 7.47 -0.09
CA VAL A 89 11.91 6.77 -1.24
C VAL A 89 12.68 7.07 -2.52
N LYS A 90 13.07 8.32 -2.76
CA LYS A 90 13.88 8.69 -3.94
C LYS A 90 15.26 8.05 -3.89
N GLN A 91 15.92 8.06 -2.73
CA GLN A 91 17.22 7.43 -2.55
C GLN A 91 17.16 5.92 -2.84
N LEU A 92 16.13 5.24 -2.33
CA LEU A 92 15.91 3.81 -2.62
C LEU A 92 15.75 3.56 -4.13
N LYS A 93 14.98 4.41 -4.82
CA LYS A 93 14.81 4.29 -6.29
C LYS A 93 16.13 4.43 -7.03
N GLU A 94 16.95 5.41 -6.66
CA GLU A 94 18.27 5.62 -7.25
C GLU A 94 19.21 4.45 -6.98
N GLN A 95 19.19 3.91 -5.75
CA GLN A 95 19.97 2.72 -5.37
C GLN A 95 19.58 1.49 -6.20
N ILE A 96 18.28 1.20 -6.32
CA ILE A 96 17.79 0.05 -7.11
C ILE A 96 18.13 0.22 -8.60
N ALA A 97 17.95 1.43 -9.14
CA ALA A 97 18.28 1.71 -10.53
C ALA A 97 19.79 1.54 -10.83
N THR A 98 20.65 1.94 -9.89
CA THR A 98 22.11 1.92 -10.06
C THR A 98 22.71 0.55 -9.79
N GLN A 99 22.37 -0.04 -8.62
CA GLN A 99 22.98 -1.27 -8.15
C GLN A 99 22.29 -2.51 -8.73
N LYS A 100 21.02 -2.39 -9.12
CA LYS A 100 20.16 -3.50 -9.55
C LYS A 100 20.14 -4.64 -8.52
N ILE A 101 20.14 -4.28 -7.24
CA ILE A 101 20.00 -5.20 -6.11
C ILE A 101 18.72 -4.82 -5.38
N MET A 102 17.87 -5.80 -5.08
CA MET A 102 16.63 -5.61 -4.34
C MET A 102 16.80 -6.20 -2.93
N PRO A 103 16.94 -5.37 -1.88
CA PRO A 103 17.07 -5.87 -0.52
C PRO A 103 15.71 -6.38 -0.02
N MET A 104 15.61 -7.67 0.31
CA MET A 104 14.35 -8.27 0.73
C MET A 104 14.19 -8.21 2.26
N PRO A 105 12.95 -8.27 2.78
CA PRO A 105 12.73 -8.47 4.21
C PRO A 105 13.51 -9.69 4.71
N TYR A 106 14.14 -9.58 5.88
CA TYR A 106 15.00 -10.61 6.50
C TYR A 106 16.39 -10.84 5.88
N GLY A 107 16.91 -9.85 5.13
CA GLY A 107 18.36 -9.73 4.89
C GLY A 107 18.91 -10.59 3.75
N PHE A 108 18.05 -11.14 2.89
CA PHE A 108 18.48 -11.68 1.60
C PHE A 108 18.31 -10.62 0.50
N GLU A 109 19.03 -10.80 -0.61
CA GLU A 109 19.03 -9.86 -1.74
C GLU A 109 18.66 -10.60 -3.02
N HIS A 110 17.92 -9.95 -3.91
CA HIS A 110 17.74 -10.43 -5.28
C HIS A 110 18.64 -9.63 -6.24
N ASP A 111 19.54 -10.33 -6.94
CA ASP A 111 20.37 -9.75 -7.99
C ASP A 111 19.57 -9.62 -9.29
N MET A 112 19.40 -8.38 -9.75
CA MET A 112 18.63 -8.01 -10.94
C MET A 112 19.52 -7.44 -12.04
N LYS A 113 20.84 -7.66 -12.02
CA LYS A 113 21.78 -7.04 -12.98
C LYS A 113 21.45 -7.35 -14.43
N ASN A 114 20.97 -8.58 -14.69
CA ASN A 114 20.58 -9.06 -16.01
C ASN A 114 19.15 -8.67 -16.41
N HIS A 115 18.41 -8.00 -15.52
CA HIS A 115 17.07 -7.50 -15.82
C HIS A 115 17.18 -6.23 -16.67
N SER A 116 16.52 -6.24 -17.83
CA SER A 116 16.57 -5.18 -18.84
C SER A 116 15.45 -4.14 -18.68
N GLU A 117 14.45 -4.40 -17.83
CA GLU A 117 13.29 -3.51 -17.70
C GLU A 117 13.55 -2.27 -16.83
N ASN A 118 12.97 -1.14 -17.23
CA ASN A 118 13.00 0.14 -16.51
C ASN A 118 12.10 0.16 -15.24
N SER A 119 11.38 -0.92 -14.96
CA SER A 119 10.36 -1.04 -13.91
C SER A 119 10.86 -1.78 -12.65
N LEU A 120 12.17 -1.86 -12.42
CA LEU A 120 12.75 -2.60 -11.29
C LEU A 120 12.15 -2.22 -9.94
N MET A 121 11.85 -0.93 -9.73
CA MET A 121 11.18 -0.47 -8.51
C MET A 121 9.76 -1.06 -8.37
N ALA A 122 9.00 -1.14 -9.46
CA ALA A 122 7.67 -1.75 -9.45
C ALA A 122 7.74 -3.23 -9.05
N ILE A 123 8.67 -3.97 -9.66
CA ILE A 123 8.92 -5.38 -9.33
C ILE A 123 9.30 -5.51 -7.86
N TYR A 124 10.20 -4.66 -7.38
CA TYR A 124 10.64 -4.67 -6.00
C TYR A 124 9.48 -4.46 -5.02
N VAL A 125 8.74 -3.35 -5.15
CA VAL A 125 7.62 -3.03 -4.26
C VAL A 125 6.58 -4.15 -4.29
N GLN A 126 6.22 -4.68 -5.46
CA GLN A 126 5.26 -5.77 -5.58
C GLN A 126 5.76 -7.07 -4.93
N THR A 127 7.04 -7.39 -5.07
CA THR A 127 7.65 -8.58 -4.47
C THR A 127 7.62 -8.49 -2.95
N VAL A 128 8.07 -7.37 -2.39
CA VAL A 128 8.08 -7.15 -0.95
C VAL A 128 6.66 -7.08 -0.37
N SER A 129 5.75 -6.40 -1.07
CA SER A 129 4.33 -6.33 -0.67
C SER A 129 3.69 -7.72 -0.64
N SER A 130 3.92 -8.54 -1.67
CA SER A 130 3.43 -9.92 -1.72
C SER A 130 3.98 -10.77 -0.58
N TYR A 131 5.26 -10.58 -0.24
CA TYR A 131 5.90 -11.30 0.85
C TYR A 131 5.32 -10.91 2.22
N ILE A 132 5.17 -9.61 2.49
CA ILE A 132 4.56 -9.10 3.72
C ILE A 132 3.10 -9.56 3.83
N PHE A 133 2.33 -9.45 2.75
CA PHE A 133 0.92 -9.85 2.75
C PHE A 133 0.75 -11.35 3.03
N LYS A 134 1.62 -12.21 2.50
CA LYS A 134 1.60 -13.65 2.81
C LYS A 134 1.85 -13.93 4.29
N ASN A 135 2.72 -13.16 4.95
CA ASN A 135 2.93 -13.28 6.40
C ASN A 135 1.67 -12.86 7.19
N ILE A 136 1.05 -11.74 6.81
CA ILE A 136 -0.21 -11.29 7.42
C ILE A 136 -1.31 -12.33 7.22
N LEU A 137 -1.48 -12.84 6.00
CA LEU A 137 -2.47 -13.86 5.67
C LEU A 137 -2.26 -15.14 6.48
N PHE A 138 -1.01 -15.54 6.70
CA PHE A 138 -0.67 -16.68 7.53
C PHE A 138 -1.09 -16.49 9.00
N GLU A 139 -0.90 -15.29 9.57
CA GLU A 139 -1.37 -14.97 10.92
C GLU A 139 -2.90 -14.97 11.03
N VAL A 140 -3.60 -14.43 10.02
CA VAL A 140 -5.07 -14.49 9.96
C VAL A 140 -5.56 -15.93 9.83
N TYR A 141 -4.88 -16.76 9.03
CA TYR A 141 -5.22 -18.17 8.88
C TYR A 141 -5.09 -18.96 10.18
N LYS A 142 -4.03 -18.72 10.98
CA LYS A 142 -3.91 -19.34 12.32
C LYS A 142 -5.11 -19.02 13.21
N HIS A 143 -5.52 -17.74 13.25
CA HIS A 143 -6.66 -17.32 14.05
C HIS A 143 -7.99 -17.90 13.55
N GLN A 144 -8.12 -18.10 12.24
CA GLN A 144 -9.27 -18.81 11.66
C GLN A 144 -9.38 -20.23 12.22
N GLU A 145 -8.28 -20.98 12.24
CA GLU A 145 -8.26 -22.38 12.70
C GLU A 145 -8.59 -22.51 14.19
N GLU A 146 -8.13 -21.54 14.99
CA GLU A 146 -8.36 -21.48 16.44
C GLU A 146 -9.81 -21.08 16.80
N GLN A 147 -10.34 -20.02 16.16
CA GLN A 147 -11.63 -19.43 16.56
C GLN A 147 -12.82 -20.02 15.80
N ARG A 148 -12.63 -20.40 14.53
CA ARG A 148 -13.65 -20.99 13.63
C ARG A 148 -14.95 -20.19 13.48
N ASP A 149 -14.92 -18.89 13.77
CA ASP A 149 -16.08 -17.99 13.68
C ASP A 149 -16.06 -17.10 12.42
N PHE A 150 -15.05 -17.28 11.56
CA PHE A 150 -14.98 -16.77 10.20
C PHE A 150 -14.26 -17.77 9.28
N ARG A 151 -14.35 -17.52 7.97
CA ARG A 151 -13.61 -18.25 6.93
C ARG A 151 -13.05 -17.29 5.89
N ILE A 152 -11.75 -17.39 5.60
CA ILE A 152 -11.12 -16.74 4.46
C ILE A 152 -11.65 -17.41 3.19
N MET A 153 -12.32 -16.64 2.35
CA MET A 153 -12.87 -17.10 1.08
C MET A 153 -11.86 -16.91 -0.04
N LEU A 154 -11.20 -15.74 -0.08
CA LEU A 154 -10.29 -15.39 -1.15
C LEU A 154 -9.31 -14.29 -0.71
N PRO A 155 -7.98 -14.49 -0.83
CA PRO A 155 -7.03 -13.39 -0.86
C PRO A 155 -7.02 -12.71 -2.25
N ILE A 156 -7.04 -11.37 -2.27
CA ILE A 156 -7.03 -10.55 -3.48
C ILE A 156 -6.00 -9.44 -3.30
N HIS A 157 -4.80 -9.59 -3.85
CA HIS A 157 -3.70 -8.63 -3.70
C HIS A 157 -3.39 -8.29 -2.23
N ASP A 158 -3.80 -7.11 -1.77
CA ASP A 158 -3.66 -6.56 -0.42
C ASP A 158 -4.95 -6.67 0.42
N ALA A 159 -5.99 -7.31 -0.12
CA ALA A 159 -7.26 -7.53 0.55
C ALA A 159 -7.55 -9.00 0.82
N ILE A 160 -8.42 -9.26 1.80
CA ILE A 160 -9.04 -10.57 2.00
C ILE A 160 -10.57 -10.45 1.97
N MET A 161 -11.21 -11.42 1.32
CA MET A 161 -12.63 -11.67 1.47
C MET A 161 -12.83 -12.75 2.52
N ILE A 162 -13.66 -12.46 3.52
CA ILE A 162 -14.04 -13.42 4.56
C ILE A 162 -15.56 -13.60 4.58
N GLU A 163 -15.98 -14.79 4.97
CA GLU A 163 -17.34 -15.12 5.39
C GLU A 163 -17.38 -15.11 6.93
N CYS A 164 -18.33 -14.39 7.51
CA CYS A 164 -18.54 -14.36 8.96
C CYS A 164 -19.97 -13.94 9.31
N ASN A 165 -20.42 -14.26 10.52
CA ASN A 165 -21.80 -14.04 10.95
C ASN A 165 -22.06 -12.65 11.56
N THR A 166 -21.01 -11.91 11.94
CA THR A 166 -21.18 -10.63 12.65
C THR A 166 -20.15 -9.59 12.24
N LYS A 167 -20.54 -8.32 12.32
CA LYS A 167 -19.63 -7.18 12.11
C LYS A 167 -18.45 -7.22 13.08
N LYS A 168 -18.66 -7.61 14.34
CA LYS A 168 -17.60 -7.72 15.35
C LYS A 168 -16.48 -8.67 14.93
N VAL A 169 -16.82 -9.78 14.26
CA VAL A 169 -15.84 -10.71 13.73
C VAL A 169 -15.03 -10.06 12.60
N SER A 170 -15.69 -9.38 11.66
CA SER A 170 -14.98 -8.66 10.59
C SER A 170 -14.07 -7.53 11.11
N GLU A 171 -14.51 -6.80 12.14
CA GLU A 171 -13.71 -5.75 12.80
C GLU A 171 -12.48 -6.35 13.50
N ARG A 172 -12.63 -7.50 14.16
CA ARG A 172 -11.51 -8.20 14.80
C ARG A 172 -10.51 -8.73 13.77
N VAL A 173 -10.96 -9.26 12.64
CA VAL A 173 -10.07 -9.73 11.56
C VAL A 173 -9.34 -8.53 10.92
N ALA A 174 -10.00 -7.40 10.73
CA ALA A 174 -9.37 -6.17 10.26
C ALA A 174 -8.28 -5.68 11.22
N GLN A 175 -8.59 -5.63 12.52
CA GLN A 175 -7.61 -5.30 13.55
C GLN A 175 -6.43 -6.28 13.57
N LEU A 176 -6.68 -7.58 13.36
CA LEU A 176 -5.63 -8.58 13.27
C LEU A 176 -4.70 -8.31 12.07
N MET A 177 -5.24 -8.02 10.89
CA MET A 177 -4.44 -7.65 9.71
C MET A 177 -3.58 -6.41 9.98
N GLU A 178 -4.15 -5.36 10.56
CA GLU A 178 -3.42 -4.15 10.94
C GLU A 178 -2.32 -4.44 11.96
N THR A 179 -2.64 -5.21 13.00
CA THR A 179 -1.71 -5.51 14.08
C THR A 179 -0.55 -6.36 13.56
N SER A 180 -0.83 -7.36 12.71
CA SER A 180 0.21 -8.18 12.08
C SER A 180 1.12 -7.35 11.17
N ALA A 181 0.56 -6.43 10.38
CA ALA A 181 1.35 -5.54 9.53
C ALA A 181 2.22 -4.58 10.36
N ASN A 182 1.63 -3.88 11.32
CA ASN A 182 2.31 -2.88 12.14
C ASN A 182 3.33 -3.51 13.10
N HIS A 183 3.11 -4.76 13.55
CA HIS A 183 4.11 -5.52 14.29
C HIS A 183 5.36 -5.78 13.45
N LEU A 184 5.18 -6.17 12.18
CA LEU A 184 6.30 -6.33 11.24
C LEU A 184 6.98 -4.99 10.95
N PHE A 185 6.21 -3.90 10.87
CA PHE A 185 6.74 -2.58 10.54
C PHE A 185 7.42 -1.88 11.74
N GLY A 186 7.15 -2.34 12.96
CA GLY A 186 7.63 -1.73 14.20
C GLY A 186 6.93 -0.43 14.58
N GLU A 187 5.94 0.02 13.80
CA GLU A 187 5.22 1.28 13.95
C GLU A 187 3.79 1.13 13.41
N ASN A 188 2.89 2.03 13.82
CA ASN A 188 1.47 1.97 13.46
C ASN A 188 1.14 2.93 12.31
N PHE A 189 1.20 2.46 11.07
CA PHE A 189 0.80 3.26 9.88
C PHE A 189 0.11 2.45 8.76
N ALA A 190 0.00 1.13 8.92
CA ALA A 190 -0.79 0.27 8.05
C ALA A 190 -2.24 0.20 8.59
N HIS A 191 -3.18 0.71 7.79
CA HIS A 191 -4.58 0.81 8.17
C HIS A 191 -5.47 0.07 7.17
N THR A 192 -6.50 -0.60 7.66
CA THR A 192 -7.48 -1.34 6.88
C THR A 192 -8.83 -0.64 6.81
N THR A 193 -9.67 -1.13 5.91
CA THR A 193 -11.07 -0.75 5.74
C THR A 193 -11.89 -2.01 5.52
N ILE A 194 -13.17 -1.95 5.89
CA ILE A 194 -14.11 -3.05 5.74
C ILE A 194 -15.21 -2.62 4.79
N GLU A 195 -15.37 -3.36 3.70
CA GLU A 195 -16.47 -3.22 2.76
C GLU A 195 -17.39 -4.45 2.84
N GLN A 196 -18.67 -4.23 3.11
CA GLN A 196 -19.67 -5.31 3.17
C GLN A 196 -20.14 -5.65 1.76
N MET A 197 -19.90 -6.89 1.31
CA MET A 197 -20.29 -7.37 -0.03
C MET A 197 -21.56 -8.23 -0.04
N GLY A 198 -22.28 -8.34 1.08
CA GLY A 198 -23.52 -9.11 1.22
C GLY A 198 -24.06 -9.20 2.65
N GLY A 199 -25.27 -9.73 2.84
CA GLY A 199 -25.97 -9.88 4.13
C GLY A 199 -27.12 -8.87 4.28
N ASN A 200 -28.34 -9.38 4.51
CA ASN A 200 -29.54 -8.54 4.63
C ASN A 200 -29.44 -7.64 5.88
N GLN A 201 -29.73 -6.35 5.70
CA GLN A 201 -29.97 -5.42 6.82
C GLN A 201 -31.36 -5.59 7.47
N ASN A 202 -32.14 -6.61 7.08
CA ASN A 202 -33.56 -6.76 7.42
C ASN A 202 -33.91 -7.98 8.28
N ASP A 203 -33.02 -8.42 9.18
CA ASP A 203 -33.39 -9.36 10.25
C ASP A 203 -33.30 -8.65 11.62
N LYS A 204 -34.16 -7.66 11.82
CA LYS A 204 -34.53 -7.11 13.14
C LYS A 204 -36.05 -7.04 13.25
#